data_AF-A0A950EC31-F1
#
_entry.id   AF-A0A950EC31-F1
#
_cell.length_a   1.000
_cell.length_b   1.000
_cell.length_c   1.000
_cell.angle_alpha   90.00
_cell.angle_beta   90.00
_cell.angle_gamma   90.00
#
_symmetry.space_group_name_H-M   'P 1'
#
loop_
_entity.id
_entity.type
_entity.pdbx_description
1 polymer ?
#
loop_
_entity_poly.entity_id
_entity_poly.type
_entity_poly.pdbx_seq_one_letter_code
_entity_poly.pdbx_strand_id
1 'polypeptide(L)'
;MHVFRGQDTSKGIALFPQLCRRLTSYFADGATLFLINSAQFGLRNEVCTRVQLETYLVQGERMTREEFFAVSSMLELTTKGSFIQWRSPIQSGYAENDIAAARLFLSPQGWVAPTLVFLHSLMSASDFGYRRIARRLNRAGWNAALVHLPFHYSRVPRGSINGALALSANLPRNGETIRQAVKEVRQLLALFRKRGCTQFGLIGTSFGGWIGALVSFLEEDLSYMALLQPVADVENAIWVSPVGEAI
;
A
#
# COMPACT_ATOMS: atom_id res chain seq x y z
N MET A 1 -41.65 -13.80 -51.86
CA MET A 1 -41.65 -12.53 -51.10
C MET A 1 -40.39 -12.51 -50.25
N HIS A 2 -39.43 -11.65 -50.61
CA HIS A 2 -38.08 -11.61 -50.05
C HIS A 2 -38.07 -11.12 -48.61
N VAL A 3 -37.37 -11.84 -47.72
CA VAL A 3 -36.98 -11.33 -46.39
C VAL A 3 -35.52 -10.89 -46.48
N PHE A 4 -35.31 -9.58 -46.35
CA PHE A 4 -33.99 -8.94 -46.34
C PHE A 4 -33.19 -9.40 -45.11
N ARG A 5 -32.03 -10.03 -45.34
CA ARG A 5 -30.95 -10.14 -44.34
C ARG A 5 -30.30 -8.76 -44.21
N GLY A 6 -30.59 -8.06 -43.12
CA GLY A 6 -29.76 -6.94 -42.68
C GLY A 6 -28.42 -7.49 -42.17
N GLN A 7 -27.33 -7.20 -42.89
CA GLN A 7 -25.98 -7.32 -42.33
C GLN A 7 -25.82 -6.22 -41.27
N ASP A 8 -25.76 -6.65 -40.02
CA ASP A 8 -25.46 -5.78 -38.88
C ASP A 8 -23.97 -5.38 -38.92
N THR A 9 -23.69 -4.20 -39.48
CA THR A 9 -22.35 -3.59 -39.60
C THR A 9 -21.86 -2.96 -38.29
N SER A 10 -22.59 -3.08 -37.18
CA SER A 10 -22.24 -2.45 -35.89
C SER A 10 -21.09 -3.14 -35.15
N LYS A 11 -20.71 -4.38 -35.51
CA LYS A 11 -19.60 -5.10 -34.85
C LYS A 11 -18.21 -4.55 -35.19
N GLY A 12 -18.04 -3.88 -36.33
CA GLY A 12 -16.73 -3.33 -36.75
C GLY A 12 -16.35 -2.01 -36.07
N ILE A 13 -17.33 -1.20 -35.68
CA ILE A 13 -17.12 0.18 -35.19
C ILE A 13 -16.74 0.19 -33.69
N ALA A 14 -17.16 -0.81 -32.92
CA ALA A 14 -16.77 -0.96 -31.51
C ALA A 14 -15.36 -1.58 -31.34
N LEU A 15 -14.81 -2.21 -32.37
CA LEU A 15 -13.53 -2.93 -32.31
C LEU A 15 -12.32 -1.99 -32.30
N PHE A 16 -12.39 -0.88 -33.04
CA PHE A 16 -11.26 0.06 -33.15
C PHE A 16 -10.99 0.80 -31.82
N PRO A 17 -11.98 1.37 -31.11
CA PRO A 17 -11.76 1.96 -29.79
C PRO A 17 -11.30 0.94 -28.74
N GLN A 18 -11.77 -0.32 -28.83
CA GLN A 18 -11.34 -1.40 -27.94
C GLN A 18 -9.90 -1.84 -28.24
N LEU A 19 -9.51 -1.92 -29.51
CA LEU A 19 -8.14 -2.23 -29.92
C LEU A 19 -7.17 -1.13 -29.49
N CYS A 20 -7.51 0.15 -29.73
CA CYS A 20 -6.73 1.28 -29.24
C CYS A 20 -6.58 1.25 -27.71
N ARG A 21 -7.67 0.98 -26.97
CA ARG A 21 -7.62 0.83 -25.49
C ARG A 21 -6.69 -0.29 -25.07
N ARG A 22 -6.78 -1.47 -25.71
CA ARG A 22 -5.88 -2.60 -25.42
C ARG A 22 -4.42 -2.26 -25.68
N LEU A 23 -4.12 -1.63 -26.83
CA LEU A 23 -2.75 -1.21 -27.16
C LEU A 23 -2.21 -0.20 -26.14
N THR A 24 -3.03 0.77 -25.74
CA THR A 24 -2.62 1.74 -24.70
C THR A 24 -2.41 1.06 -23.34
N SER A 25 -3.22 0.07 -22.98
CA SER A 25 -3.03 -0.71 -21.75
C SER A 25 -1.73 -1.52 -21.79
N TYR A 26 -1.45 -2.24 -22.89
CA TYR A 26 -0.20 -2.98 -23.04
C TYR A 26 1.04 -2.08 -22.94
N PHE A 27 0.99 -0.89 -23.55
CA PHE A 27 2.09 0.06 -23.45
C PHE A 27 2.25 0.58 -22.01
N ALA A 28 1.15 0.92 -21.33
CA ALA A 28 1.18 1.36 -19.94
C ALA A 28 1.73 0.27 -19.02
N ASP A 29 1.25 -0.97 -19.16
CA ASP A 29 1.71 -2.13 -18.39
C ASP A 29 3.19 -2.39 -18.63
N GLY A 30 3.64 -2.39 -19.89
CA GLY A 30 5.04 -2.57 -20.26
C GLY A 30 5.94 -1.48 -19.66
N ALA A 31 5.51 -0.22 -19.69
CA ALA A 31 6.26 0.88 -19.08
C ALA A 31 6.32 0.74 -17.54
N THR A 32 5.21 0.37 -16.89
CA THR A 32 5.19 0.11 -15.44
C THR A 32 6.11 -1.04 -15.06
N LEU A 33 6.06 -2.17 -15.78
CA LEU A 33 6.93 -3.33 -15.54
C LEU A 33 8.40 -2.97 -15.73
N PHE A 34 8.73 -2.24 -16.80
CA PHE A 34 10.10 -1.80 -17.04
C PHE A 34 10.64 -0.94 -15.89
N LEU A 35 9.84 0.00 -15.36
CA LEU A 35 10.23 0.86 -14.24
C LEU A 35 10.43 0.08 -12.94
N ILE A 36 9.52 -0.84 -12.62
CA ILE A 36 9.62 -1.66 -11.41
C ILE A 36 10.86 -2.55 -11.49
N ASN A 37 11.01 -3.29 -12.59
CA ASN A 37 12.16 -4.17 -12.79
C ASN A 37 13.50 -3.40 -12.81
N SER A 38 13.55 -2.21 -13.42
CA SER A 38 14.76 -1.38 -13.40
C SER A 38 15.14 -0.95 -11.97
N ALA A 39 14.16 -0.57 -11.15
CA ALA A 39 14.40 -0.20 -9.77
C ALA A 39 14.90 -1.40 -8.93
N GLN A 40 14.28 -2.57 -9.11
CA GLN A 40 14.67 -3.80 -8.42
C GLN A 40 16.04 -4.31 -8.87
N PHE A 41 16.34 -4.25 -10.18
CA PHE A 41 17.64 -4.61 -10.72
C PHE A 41 18.77 -3.77 -10.09
N GLY A 42 18.51 -2.48 -9.82
CA GLY A 42 19.44 -1.61 -9.09
C GLY A 42 19.78 -2.12 -7.68
N LEU A 43 18.87 -2.86 -7.06
CA LEU A 43 18.98 -3.40 -5.69
C LEU A 43 19.41 -4.88 -5.66
N ARG A 44 19.68 -5.51 -6.80
CA ARG A 44 20.01 -6.95 -6.89
C ARG A 44 21.25 -7.38 -6.09
N ASN A 45 22.13 -6.44 -5.74
CA ASN A 45 23.31 -6.73 -4.93
C ASN A 45 22.99 -6.75 -3.42
N GLU A 46 21.77 -6.39 -3.03
CA GLU A 46 21.30 -6.37 -1.63
C GLU A 46 20.54 -7.64 -1.22
N VAL A 47 20.62 -8.70 -2.04
CA VAL A 47 20.04 -10.01 -1.75
C VAL A 47 20.49 -10.52 -0.38
N CYS A 48 19.57 -11.08 0.39
CA CYS A 48 19.90 -11.67 1.69
C CYS A 48 20.67 -12.99 1.51
N THR A 49 21.58 -13.28 2.43
CA THR A 49 22.18 -14.62 2.51
C THR A 49 21.18 -15.63 3.06
N ARG A 50 21.42 -16.91 2.78
CA ARG A 50 20.64 -18.02 3.36
C ARG A 50 20.58 -17.94 4.89
N VAL A 51 21.70 -17.63 5.54
CA VAL A 51 21.79 -17.49 7.01
C VAL A 51 20.91 -16.35 7.51
N GLN A 52 20.89 -15.20 6.82
CA GLN A 52 20.03 -14.08 7.19
C GLN A 52 18.55 -14.45 7.08
N LEU A 53 18.15 -15.15 6.02
CA LEU A 53 16.79 -15.62 5.84
C LEU A 53 16.38 -16.65 6.90
N GLU A 54 17.19 -17.69 7.12
CA GLU A 54 16.91 -18.73 8.13
C GLU A 54 16.82 -18.12 9.53
N THR A 55 17.71 -17.18 9.87
CA THR A 55 17.66 -16.47 11.15
C THR A 55 16.35 -15.70 11.31
N TYR A 56 15.91 -15.01 10.24
CA TYR A 56 14.67 -14.26 10.24
C TYR A 56 13.46 -15.18 10.44
N LEU A 57 13.40 -16.31 9.73
CA LEU A 57 12.32 -17.28 9.83
C LEU A 57 12.25 -17.90 11.22
N VAL A 58 13.37 -18.37 11.77
CA VAL A 58 13.43 -18.97 13.11
C VAL A 58 13.00 -17.97 14.19
N GLN A 59 13.32 -16.68 14.04
CA GLN A 59 12.85 -15.64 14.95
C GLN A 59 11.34 -15.44 14.85
N GLY A 60 10.80 -15.41 13.62
CA GLY A 60 9.37 -15.27 13.38
C GLY A 60 8.55 -16.46 13.87
N GLU A 61 9.01 -17.70 13.67
CA GLU A 61 8.34 -18.93 14.10
C GLU A 61 8.18 -19.05 15.63
N ARG A 62 9.02 -18.33 16.39
CA ARG A 62 8.93 -18.28 17.86
C ARG A 62 7.87 -17.33 18.37
N MET A 63 7.28 -16.50 17.50
CA MET A 63 6.30 -15.49 17.86
C MET A 63 4.92 -15.92 17.40
N THR A 64 3.90 -15.63 18.21
CA THR A 64 2.53 -15.65 17.70
C THR A 64 2.32 -14.49 16.74
N ARG A 65 1.25 -14.57 15.95
CA ARG A 65 0.82 -13.48 15.07
C ARG A 65 0.62 -12.18 15.87
N GLU A 66 0.01 -12.27 17.04
CA GLU A 66 -0.27 -11.12 17.92
C GLU A 66 1.02 -10.48 18.43
N GLU A 67 2.02 -11.29 18.76
CA GLU A 67 3.35 -10.82 19.20
C GLU A 67 4.11 -10.17 18.04
N PHE A 68 4.12 -10.81 16.88
CA PHE A 68 4.83 -10.33 15.69
C PHE A 68 4.33 -8.94 15.25
N PHE A 69 3.00 -8.73 15.31
CA PHE A 69 2.34 -7.47 14.97
C PHE A 69 1.95 -6.61 16.18
N ALA A 70 2.48 -6.87 17.38
CA ALA A 70 2.04 -6.22 18.61
C ALA A 70 2.09 -4.68 18.52
N VAL A 71 1.01 -4.02 18.95
CA VAL A 71 0.93 -2.55 18.93
C VAL A 71 1.66 -1.99 20.14
N SER A 72 2.58 -1.05 19.90
CA SER A 72 3.23 -0.26 20.96
C SER A 72 2.69 1.17 20.97
N SER A 73 2.85 1.86 22.10
CA SER A 73 2.54 3.28 22.20
C SER A 73 3.26 4.08 21.12
N MET A 74 2.57 5.07 20.54
CA MET A 74 3.14 5.98 19.56
C MET A 74 4.09 6.95 20.26
N LEU A 75 5.35 6.99 19.80
CA LEU A 75 6.40 7.82 20.37
C LEU A 75 6.67 9.03 19.46
N GLU A 76 7.05 10.16 20.06
CA GLU A 76 7.45 11.38 19.33
C GLU A 76 6.38 11.86 18.31
N LEU A 77 5.10 11.72 18.67
CA LEU A 77 4.00 12.16 17.80
C LEU A 77 4.03 13.69 17.63
N THR A 78 4.21 14.13 16.39
CA THR A 78 4.16 15.53 15.98
C THR A 78 3.09 15.75 14.93
N THR A 79 2.58 16.98 14.84
CA THR A 79 1.61 17.39 13.81
C THR A 79 2.12 18.62 13.10
N LYS A 80 2.19 18.58 11.77
CA LYS A 80 2.61 19.71 10.92
C LYS A 80 1.63 19.88 9.77
N GLY A 81 0.76 20.89 9.87
CA GLY A 81 -0.31 21.11 8.91
C GLY A 81 -1.25 19.90 8.84
N SER A 82 -1.38 19.29 7.65
CA SER A 82 -2.18 18.06 7.45
C SER A 82 -1.42 16.77 7.74
N PHE A 83 -0.17 16.83 8.19
CA PHE A 83 0.62 15.64 8.50
C PHE A 83 0.67 15.35 9.99
N ILE A 84 0.55 14.08 10.32
CA ILE A 84 1.03 13.53 11.59
C ILE A 84 2.24 12.65 11.32
N GLN A 85 3.24 12.73 12.19
CA GLN A 85 4.47 11.96 12.10
C GLN A 85 4.83 11.42 13.47
N TRP A 86 5.39 10.21 13.52
CA TRP A 86 5.81 9.57 14.76
C TRP A 86 7.00 8.65 14.51
N ARG A 87 7.72 8.29 15.58
CA ARG A 87 8.79 7.31 15.50
C ARG A 87 8.20 5.93 15.21
N SER A 88 8.64 5.31 14.11
CA SER A 88 8.24 3.97 13.73
C SER A 88 8.67 2.96 14.81
N PRO A 89 7.82 1.96 15.14
CA PRO A 89 8.19 0.91 16.10
C PRO A 89 9.24 -0.06 15.55
N ILE A 90 9.53 -0.01 14.25
CA ILE A 90 10.58 -0.79 13.60
C ILE A 90 11.67 0.16 13.14
N GLN A 91 12.92 -0.15 13.47
CA GLN A 91 14.09 0.58 12.98
C GLN A 91 14.63 -0.18 11.77
N SER A 92 14.57 0.44 10.60
CA SER A 92 14.92 -0.16 9.31
C SER A 92 16.38 0.08 8.91
N GLY A 93 17.09 0.93 9.66
CA GLY A 93 18.44 1.40 9.30
C GLY A 93 18.43 2.61 8.37
N TYR A 94 17.24 3.08 7.95
CA TYR A 94 17.07 4.30 7.17
C TYR A 94 16.28 5.33 7.97
N ALA A 95 16.93 6.44 8.34
CA ALA A 95 16.35 7.46 9.22
C ALA A 95 15.05 8.04 8.65
N GLU A 96 14.96 8.24 7.33
CA GLU A 96 13.77 8.74 6.66
C GLU A 96 12.60 7.75 6.74
N ASN A 97 12.89 6.45 6.65
CA ASN A 97 11.86 5.43 6.76
C ASN A 97 11.39 5.21 8.20
N ASP A 98 12.25 5.47 9.19
CA ASP A 98 11.95 5.27 10.61
C ASP A 98 11.09 6.40 11.21
N ILE A 99 10.73 7.40 10.40
CA ILE A 99 9.70 8.39 10.72
C ILE A 99 8.42 8.02 9.96
N ALA A 100 7.51 7.34 10.66
CA ALA A 100 6.19 7.02 10.14
C ALA A 100 5.38 8.32 9.93
N ALA A 101 4.53 8.32 8.90
CA ALA A 101 3.77 9.51 8.52
C ALA A 101 2.41 9.15 7.94
N ALA A 102 1.41 9.97 8.26
CA ALA A 102 0.11 9.94 7.60
C ALA A 102 -0.35 11.37 7.30
N ARG A 103 -0.94 11.55 6.12
CA ARG A 103 -1.64 12.79 5.77
C ARG A 103 -3.11 12.66 6.16
N LEU A 104 -3.56 13.55 7.04
CA LEU A 104 -4.93 13.65 7.52
C LEU A 104 -5.75 14.65 6.72
N PHE A 105 -6.99 14.27 6.48
CA PHE A 105 -8.02 15.09 5.89
C PHE A 105 -9.20 15.05 6.86
N LEU A 106 -9.20 15.96 7.83
CA LEU A 106 -10.26 16.02 8.82
C LEU A 106 -11.46 16.77 8.26
N SER A 107 -12.65 16.22 8.47
CA SER A 107 -13.91 16.90 8.22
C SER A 107 -14.16 17.97 9.31
N PRO A 108 -15.16 18.85 9.13
CA PRO A 108 -15.56 19.81 10.17
C PRO A 108 -15.98 19.15 11.50
N GLN A 109 -16.35 17.86 11.49
CA GLN A 109 -16.70 17.11 12.69
C GLN A 109 -15.45 16.68 13.51
N GLY A 110 -14.24 16.93 13.00
CA GLY A 110 -13.01 16.63 13.71
C GLY A 110 -12.81 15.13 13.94
N TRP A 111 -12.17 14.77 15.04
CA TRP A 111 -11.73 13.39 15.30
C TRP A 111 -12.84 12.37 15.53
N VAL A 112 -14.05 12.82 15.88
CA VAL A 112 -15.18 11.90 16.15
C VAL A 112 -15.84 11.38 14.87
N ALA A 113 -15.56 12.00 13.72
CA ALA A 113 -16.10 11.57 12.43
C ALA A 113 -15.59 10.17 12.03
N PRO A 114 -16.39 9.38 11.28
CA PRO A 114 -15.92 8.12 10.71
C PRO A 114 -14.70 8.35 9.82
N THR A 115 -13.70 7.47 9.89
CA THR A 115 -12.42 7.66 9.21
C THR A 115 -12.15 6.56 8.18
N LEU A 116 -11.85 6.95 6.95
CA LEU A 116 -11.36 6.04 5.90
C LEU A 116 -9.83 6.11 5.80
N VAL A 117 -9.17 4.97 6.01
CA VAL A 117 -7.71 4.83 5.87
C VAL A 117 -7.37 4.36 4.45
N PHE A 118 -6.48 5.08 3.77
CA PHE A 118 -5.96 4.72 2.47
C PHE A 118 -4.54 4.12 2.59
N LEU A 119 -4.37 2.91 2.04
CA LEU A 119 -3.09 2.24 1.87
C LEU A 119 -2.80 2.13 0.36
N HIS A 120 -1.75 2.84 -0.09
CA HIS A 120 -1.45 2.97 -1.51
C HIS A 120 -0.69 1.76 -2.09
N SER A 121 -0.59 1.71 -3.42
CA SER A 121 0.16 0.68 -4.14
C SER A 121 1.69 0.83 -3.98
N LEU A 122 2.42 -0.23 -4.33
CA LEU A 122 3.87 -0.19 -4.48
C LEU A 122 4.26 0.87 -5.52
N MET A 123 5.32 1.63 -5.23
CA MET A 123 5.86 2.69 -6.09
C MET A 123 4.80 3.74 -6.52
N SER A 124 3.75 3.94 -5.71
CA SER A 124 2.69 4.92 -5.99
C SER A 124 3.28 6.32 -6.25
N ALA A 125 3.14 6.80 -7.48
CA ALA A 125 3.85 7.99 -7.96
C ALA A 125 3.28 9.32 -7.47
N SER A 126 1.99 9.35 -7.07
CA SER A 126 1.31 10.60 -6.68
C SER A 126 0.24 10.36 -5.62
N ASP A 127 0.02 11.37 -4.77
CA ASP A 127 -1.08 11.39 -3.79
C ASP A 127 -2.37 12.04 -4.33
N PHE A 128 -2.37 12.50 -5.58
CA PHE A 128 -3.45 13.33 -6.15
C PHE A 128 -4.83 12.64 -6.13
N GLY A 129 -4.88 11.37 -6.54
CA GLY A 129 -6.13 10.59 -6.55
C GLY A 129 -6.73 10.46 -5.16
N TYR A 130 -5.91 10.06 -4.18
CA TYR A 130 -6.30 9.94 -2.78
C TYR A 130 -6.79 11.29 -2.22
N ARG A 131 -6.10 12.39 -2.51
CA ARG A 131 -6.52 13.76 -2.12
C ARG A 131 -7.86 14.15 -2.72
N ARG A 132 -8.17 13.73 -3.94
CA ARG A 132 -9.46 14.00 -4.59
C ARG A 132 -10.58 13.22 -3.92
N ILE A 133 -10.35 11.95 -3.59
CA ILE A 133 -11.32 11.11 -2.88
C ILE A 133 -11.52 11.61 -1.46
N ALA A 134 -10.45 11.92 -0.72
CA ALA A 134 -10.50 12.48 0.63
C ALA A 134 -11.33 13.77 0.71
N ARG A 135 -11.18 14.69 -0.25
CA ARG A 135 -12.01 15.91 -0.33
C ARG A 135 -13.50 15.63 -0.60
N ARG A 136 -13.83 14.51 -1.25
CA ARG A 136 -15.23 14.09 -1.41
C ARG A 136 -15.77 13.52 -0.10
N LEU A 137 -14.97 12.69 0.58
CA LEU A 137 -15.31 12.12 1.90
C LEU A 137 -15.51 13.19 2.96
N ASN A 138 -14.63 14.19 3.05
CA ASN A 138 -14.78 15.30 3.99
C ASN A 138 -16.08 16.08 3.78
N ARG A 139 -16.50 16.28 2.53
CA ARG A 139 -17.80 16.91 2.22
C ARG A 139 -18.99 16.06 2.63
N ALA A 140 -18.82 14.75 2.71
CA ALA A 140 -19.80 13.81 3.24
C ALA A 140 -19.70 13.62 4.77
N GLY A 141 -18.84 14.38 5.46
CA GLY A 141 -18.67 14.28 6.91
C GLY A 141 -17.70 13.19 7.38
N TRP A 142 -16.93 12.59 6.48
CA TRP A 142 -15.95 11.55 6.81
C TRP A 142 -14.54 12.13 6.86
N ASN A 143 -13.73 11.66 7.81
CA ASN A 143 -12.29 11.85 7.79
C ASN A 143 -11.64 10.91 6.78
N ALA A 144 -10.44 11.27 6.33
CA ALA A 144 -9.56 10.37 5.60
C ALA A 144 -8.13 10.47 6.10
N ALA A 145 -7.42 9.34 6.07
CA ALA A 145 -5.99 9.28 6.40
C ALA A 145 -5.25 8.52 5.29
N LEU A 146 -4.32 9.18 4.60
CA LEU A 146 -3.41 8.53 3.67
C LEU A 146 -2.12 8.18 4.41
N VAL A 147 -1.88 6.89 4.62
CA VAL A 147 -0.66 6.41 5.26
C VAL A 147 0.46 6.43 4.23
N HIS A 148 1.59 7.08 4.55
CA HIS A 148 2.81 6.91 3.77
C HIS A 148 3.44 5.58 4.20
N LEU A 149 3.21 4.53 3.41
CA LEU A 149 3.76 3.20 3.69
C LEU A 149 5.30 3.23 3.68
N PRO A 150 5.98 2.28 4.35
CA PRO A 150 7.43 2.25 4.42
C PRO A 150 8.10 2.42 3.06
N PHE A 151 9.17 3.21 3.01
CA PHE A 151 9.94 3.58 1.83
C PHE A 151 9.21 4.37 0.73
N HIS A 152 8.04 4.94 1.01
CA HIS A 152 7.28 5.74 0.06
C HIS A 152 7.08 7.20 0.51
N TYR A 153 6.86 8.10 -0.45
CA TYR A 153 6.55 9.52 -0.25
C TYR A 153 7.55 10.24 0.67
N SER A 154 7.13 10.64 1.88
CA SER A 154 8.00 11.34 2.83
C SER A 154 9.04 10.44 3.50
N ARG A 155 9.01 9.14 3.20
CA ARG A 155 9.83 8.10 3.83
C ARG A 155 10.87 7.50 2.88
N VAL A 156 11.03 8.08 1.70
CA VAL A 156 12.01 7.63 0.71
C VAL A 156 13.41 7.97 1.22
N PRO A 157 14.28 6.97 1.44
CA PRO A 157 15.66 7.25 1.83
C PRO A 157 16.41 8.03 0.76
N ARG A 158 17.34 8.88 1.16
CA ARG A 158 18.16 9.65 0.22
C ARG A 158 18.85 8.73 -0.79
N GLY A 159 18.73 9.07 -2.07
CA GLY A 159 19.33 8.30 -3.18
C GLY A 159 18.51 7.08 -3.63
N SER A 160 17.36 6.82 -3.02
CA SER A 160 16.47 5.71 -3.39
C SER A 160 15.28 6.18 -4.25
N ILE A 161 14.73 5.25 -5.04
CA ILE A 161 13.48 5.46 -5.77
C ILE A 161 12.30 5.19 -4.83
N ASN A 162 11.23 5.99 -4.95
CA ASN A 162 9.99 5.83 -4.18
C ASN A 162 9.46 4.40 -4.25
N GLY A 163 9.39 3.72 -3.10
CA GLY A 163 8.88 2.37 -2.96
C GLY A 163 9.83 1.24 -3.34
N ALA A 164 11.01 1.53 -3.90
CA ALA A 164 11.91 0.49 -4.41
C ALA A 164 12.46 -0.43 -3.30
N LEU A 165 12.71 0.12 -2.11
CA LEU A 165 13.19 -0.65 -0.95
C LEU A 165 12.08 -1.40 -0.20
N ALA A 166 10.80 -1.14 -0.50
CA ALA A 166 9.69 -1.78 0.19
C ALA A 166 9.54 -3.26 -0.18
N LEU A 167 9.86 -3.60 -1.43
CA LEU A 167 9.91 -4.98 -1.94
C LEU A 167 11.11 -5.12 -2.87
N SER A 168 12.08 -5.93 -2.46
CA SER A 168 13.36 -6.18 -3.14
C SER A 168 13.78 -7.65 -3.04
N ALA A 169 14.96 -8.01 -3.53
CA ALA A 169 15.53 -9.34 -3.34
C ALA A 169 15.97 -9.65 -1.90
N ASN A 170 15.89 -8.68 -0.98
CA ASN A 170 16.14 -8.91 0.43
C ASN A 170 14.85 -9.33 1.17
N LEU A 171 14.60 -10.64 1.23
CA LEU A 171 13.36 -11.18 1.79
C LEU A 171 13.13 -10.83 3.29
N PRO A 172 14.13 -10.89 4.18
CA PRO A 172 13.98 -10.42 5.56
C PRO A 172 13.57 -8.94 5.64
N ARG A 173 14.15 -8.07 4.81
CA ARG A 173 13.75 -6.66 4.75
C ARG A 173 12.31 -6.51 4.28
N ASN A 174 11.88 -7.29 3.29
CA ASN A 174 10.48 -7.26 2.83
C ASN A 174 9.53 -7.65 3.98
N GLY A 175 9.85 -8.73 4.71
CA GLY A 175 9.09 -9.15 5.89
C GLY A 175 9.00 -8.05 6.96
N GLU A 176 10.14 -7.43 7.29
CA GLU A 176 10.18 -6.31 8.25
C GLU A 176 9.45 -5.06 7.76
N THR A 177 9.48 -4.78 6.47
CA THR A 177 8.71 -3.68 5.84
C THR A 177 7.22 -3.91 6.00
N ILE A 178 6.74 -5.13 5.73
CA ILE A 178 5.33 -5.51 5.90
C ILE A 178 4.95 -5.41 7.37
N ARG A 179 5.79 -5.95 8.27
CA ARG A 179 5.60 -5.86 9.73
C ARG A 179 5.51 -4.42 10.21
N GLN A 180 6.42 -3.57 9.74
CA GLN A 180 6.44 -2.13 10.03
C GLN A 180 5.12 -1.46 9.60
N ALA A 181 4.70 -1.68 8.35
CA ALA A 181 3.48 -1.09 7.80
C ALA A 181 2.23 -1.51 8.60
N VAL A 182 2.08 -2.81 8.91
CA VAL A 182 0.94 -3.30 9.70
C VAL A 182 0.93 -2.67 11.09
N LYS A 183 2.06 -2.70 11.80
CA LYS A 183 2.15 -2.12 13.17
C LYS A 183 1.82 -0.63 13.17
N GLU A 184 2.29 0.13 12.18
CA GLU A 184 2.03 1.56 12.06
C GLU A 184 0.56 1.87 11.77
N VAL A 185 -0.10 1.10 10.90
CA VAL A 185 -1.55 1.25 10.66
C VAL A 185 -2.33 0.97 11.94
N ARG A 186 -1.96 -0.06 12.70
CA ARG A 186 -2.60 -0.37 13.99
C ARG A 186 -2.36 0.74 15.03
N GLN A 187 -1.15 1.31 15.09
CA GLN A 187 -0.86 2.47 15.94
C GLN A 187 -1.74 3.68 15.56
N LEU A 188 -1.94 3.90 14.26
CA LEU A 188 -2.77 4.99 13.75
C LEU A 188 -4.24 4.80 14.12
N LEU A 189 -4.79 3.60 13.95
CA LEU A 189 -6.15 3.27 14.38
C LEU A 189 -6.32 3.44 15.89
N ALA A 190 -5.37 2.95 16.69
CA ALA A 190 -5.37 3.14 18.13
C ALA A 190 -5.33 4.63 18.54
N LEU A 191 -4.56 5.46 17.83
CA LEU A 191 -4.57 6.91 18.04
C LEU A 191 -5.94 7.51 17.72
N PHE A 192 -6.56 7.14 16.59
CA PHE A 192 -7.87 7.66 16.20
C PHE A 192 -8.96 7.26 17.20
N ARG A 193 -8.94 6.02 17.71
CA ARG A 193 -9.81 5.57 18.80
C ARG A 193 -9.67 6.44 20.04
N LYS A 194 -8.43 6.68 20.49
CA LYS A 194 -8.14 7.57 21.64
C LYS A 194 -8.62 9.01 21.42
N ARG A 195 -8.72 9.45 20.16
CA ARG A 195 -9.23 10.78 19.78
C ARG A 195 -10.76 10.82 19.61
N GLY A 196 -11.45 9.69 19.78
CA GLY A 196 -12.91 9.60 19.76
C GLY A 196 -13.52 9.06 18.47
N CYS A 197 -12.72 8.63 17.49
CA CYS A 197 -13.25 7.95 16.30
C CYS A 197 -13.69 6.53 16.66
N THR A 198 -14.93 6.18 16.32
CA THR A 198 -15.52 4.86 16.63
C THR A 198 -15.86 4.04 15.39
N GLN A 199 -15.68 4.60 14.19
CA GLN A 199 -16.03 3.95 12.93
C GLN A 199 -14.89 4.07 11.93
N PHE A 200 -14.39 2.92 11.49
CA PHE A 200 -13.23 2.83 10.60
C PHE A 200 -13.59 2.12 9.30
N GLY A 201 -13.10 2.68 8.20
CA GLY A 201 -13.01 1.97 6.93
C GLY A 201 -11.56 1.88 6.46
N LEU A 202 -11.24 0.90 5.64
CA LEU A 202 -9.92 0.74 5.02
C LEU A 202 -10.04 0.50 3.51
N ILE A 203 -9.24 1.22 2.71
CA ILE A 203 -9.06 0.93 1.29
C ILE A 203 -7.57 0.70 1.03
N GLY A 204 -7.23 -0.51 0.60
CA GLY A 204 -5.87 -0.89 0.22
C GLY A 204 -5.77 -1.24 -1.25
N THR A 205 -4.74 -0.74 -1.94
CA THR A 205 -4.48 -1.08 -3.36
C THR A 205 -3.18 -1.84 -3.51
N SER A 206 -3.17 -2.99 -4.20
CA SER A 206 -1.95 -3.78 -4.46
C SER A 206 -1.17 -4.09 -3.18
N PHE A 207 0.06 -3.59 -3.03
CA PHE A 207 0.84 -3.68 -1.80
C PHE A 207 0.06 -3.19 -0.57
N GLY A 208 -0.61 -2.03 -0.66
CA GLY A 208 -1.49 -1.56 0.41
C GLY A 208 -2.70 -2.47 0.66
N GLY A 209 -3.16 -3.22 -0.35
CA GLY A 209 -4.17 -4.25 -0.21
C GLY A 209 -3.67 -5.45 0.61
N TRP A 210 -2.41 -5.85 0.42
CA TRP A 210 -1.77 -6.89 1.23
C TRP A 210 -1.64 -6.46 2.70
N ILE A 211 -1.16 -5.23 2.94
CA ILE A 211 -1.10 -4.66 4.30
C ILE A 211 -2.51 -4.58 4.92
N GLY A 212 -3.50 -4.12 4.14
CA GLY A 212 -4.89 -4.03 4.58
C GLY A 212 -5.48 -5.38 5.00
N ALA A 213 -5.22 -6.44 4.23
CA ALA A 213 -5.62 -7.80 4.57
C ALA A 213 -5.01 -8.25 5.91
N LEU A 214 -3.71 -8.03 6.11
CA LEU A 214 -3.04 -8.39 7.37
C LEU A 214 -3.58 -7.60 8.57
N VAL A 215 -3.84 -6.31 8.40
CA VAL A 215 -4.47 -5.47 9.44
C VAL A 215 -5.86 -6.00 9.80
N SER A 216 -6.65 -6.47 8.83
CA SER A 216 -8.01 -6.97 9.07
C SER A 216 -8.07 -8.21 9.96
N PHE A 217 -7.00 -9.01 10.01
CA PHE A 217 -6.91 -10.15 10.94
C PHE A 217 -6.61 -9.75 12.38
N LEU A 218 -6.25 -8.49 12.62
CA LEU A 218 -5.77 -7.98 13.90
C LEU A 218 -6.68 -6.89 14.50
N GLU A 219 -7.59 -6.33 13.71
CA GLU A 219 -8.45 -5.21 14.08
C GLU A 219 -9.91 -5.57 13.78
N GLU A 220 -10.71 -5.78 14.83
CA GLU A 220 -12.07 -6.34 14.73
C GLU A 220 -13.16 -5.30 14.41
N ASP A 221 -12.86 -4.01 14.57
CA ASP A 221 -13.82 -2.90 14.47
C ASP A 221 -13.78 -2.17 13.12
N LEU A 222 -13.12 -2.75 12.10
CA LEU A 222 -13.19 -2.25 10.73
C LEU A 222 -14.60 -2.47 10.17
N SER A 223 -15.38 -1.40 10.06
CA SER A 223 -16.76 -1.43 9.57
C SER A 223 -16.85 -1.64 8.05
N TYR A 224 -15.76 -1.33 7.33
CA TYR A 224 -15.68 -1.48 5.88
C TYR A 224 -14.24 -1.74 5.44
N MET A 225 -14.08 -2.64 4.47
CA MET A 225 -12.80 -2.86 3.82
C MET A 225 -12.98 -3.08 2.32
N ALA A 226 -12.17 -2.40 1.51
CA ALA A 226 -12.02 -2.69 0.09
C ALA A 226 -10.55 -2.91 -0.26
N LEU A 227 -10.24 -4.10 -0.77
CA LEU A 227 -8.92 -4.49 -1.22
C LEU A 227 -8.91 -4.54 -2.75
N LEU A 228 -8.21 -3.60 -3.37
CA LEU A 228 -8.14 -3.43 -4.82
C LEU A 228 -6.87 -4.14 -5.32
N GLN A 229 -7.06 -5.24 -6.06
CA GLN A 229 -5.96 -6.04 -6.63
C GLN A 229 -4.88 -6.42 -5.60
N PRO A 230 -5.23 -6.98 -4.43
CA PRO A 230 -4.25 -7.30 -3.39
C PRO A 230 -3.27 -8.38 -3.87
N VAL A 231 -2.09 -8.44 -3.23
CA VAL A 231 -1.19 -9.58 -3.37
C VAL A 231 -1.79 -10.77 -2.62
N ALA A 232 -2.50 -11.64 -3.35
CA ALA A 232 -3.19 -12.80 -2.78
C ALA A 232 -2.32 -14.07 -2.78
N ASP A 233 -1.34 -14.15 -3.68
CA ASP A 233 -0.40 -15.25 -3.80
C ASP A 233 1.02 -14.68 -3.86
N VAL A 234 1.75 -14.83 -2.76
CA VAL A 234 3.09 -14.27 -2.59
C VAL A 234 4.11 -15.02 -3.43
N GLU A 235 4.00 -16.35 -3.53
CA GLU A 235 4.92 -17.16 -4.32
C GLU A 235 4.78 -16.84 -5.80
N ASN A 236 3.55 -16.77 -6.31
CA ASN A 236 3.30 -16.37 -7.70
C ASN A 236 3.74 -14.91 -7.95
N ALA A 237 3.54 -14.01 -6.99
CA ALA A 237 3.97 -12.62 -7.12
C ALA A 237 5.49 -12.45 -7.20
N ILE A 238 6.26 -13.33 -6.53
CA ILE A 238 7.73 -13.29 -6.52
C ILE A 238 8.30 -14.06 -7.71
N TRP A 239 7.86 -15.30 -7.93
CA TRP A 239 8.56 -16.25 -8.83
C TRP A 239 7.99 -16.35 -10.25
N VAL A 240 6.74 -15.91 -10.45
CA VAL A 240 6.03 -16.11 -11.72
C VAL A 240 5.64 -14.79 -12.37
N SER A 241 5.28 -13.79 -11.57
CA SER A 241 4.86 -12.49 -12.05
C SER A 241 5.98 -11.75 -12.79
N PRO A 242 5.69 -11.08 -13.92
CA PRO A 242 6.65 -10.19 -14.60
C PRO A 242 7.16 -9.03 -13.72
N VAL A 243 6.50 -8.76 -12.59
CA VAL A 243 6.93 -7.76 -11.60
C VAL A 243 8.15 -8.22 -10.80
N GLY A 244 8.39 -9.52 -10.68
CA GLY A 244 9.51 -10.11 -9.95
C GLY A 244 10.68 -10.55 -10.83
N GLU A 245 10.63 -10.30 -12.14
CA GLU A 245 11.61 -10.82 -13.11
C GLU A 245 13.06 -10.35 -12.82
N ALA A 246 13.22 -9.16 -12.23
CA ALA A 246 14.51 -8.58 -11.89
C ALA A 246 14.98 -8.86 -10.44
N ILE A 247 14.22 -9.64 -9.66
CA ILE A 247 14.55 -10.08 -8.30
C ILE A 247 15.28 -11.43 -8.36
#